data_AF-A0A0G2H571-F1
#
_entry.id   AF-A0A0G2H571-F1
#
_cell.length_a   1.000
_cell.length_b   1.000
_cell.length_c   1.000
_cell.angle_alpha   90.00
_cell.angle_beta   90.00
_cell.angle_gamma   90.00
#
_symmetry.space_group_name_H-M   'P 1'
#
loop_
_entity.id
_entity.type
_entity.pdbx_description
1 polymer ?
#
loop_
_entity_poly.entity_id
_entity_poly.type
_entity_poly.pdbx_seq_one_letter_code
_entity_poly.pdbx_strand_id
1 'polypeptide(L)'
;MALDKILGTPKEMTLNDTDDAIANWVRGAKVAKEAGFAGVQLQGAYGFLLSQFLSPHTNRRTDDYGGSPEKRMKFLRRFVTEIQEFCPSPFCLSEKLNSADYMEAGGLTQEEALEQVRWLCECGMIDFVEISGGNAEQKSSGLHTTQ
;
A
#
# COMPACT_ATOMS: atom_id res chain seq x y z
N MET A 1 5.22 23.63 10.63
CA MET A 1 5.32 22.87 11.90
C MET A 1 5.69 21.44 11.49
N ALA A 2 6.77 20.88 12.01
CA ALA A 2 7.23 19.57 11.55
C ALA A 2 6.21 18.47 11.93
N LEU A 3 5.93 17.58 10.98
CA LEU A 3 4.87 16.56 11.05
C LEU A 3 5.05 15.60 12.24
N ASP A 4 6.30 15.43 12.67
CA ASP A 4 6.74 14.64 13.82
C ASP A 4 6.11 15.10 15.15
N LYS A 5 5.90 16.41 15.31
CA LYS A 5 5.28 16.98 16.53
C LYS A 5 3.76 16.79 16.60
N ILE A 6 3.12 16.45 15.49
CA ILE A 6 1.65 16.33 15.39
C ILE A 6 1.22 14.85 15.36
N LEU A 7 1.97 13.99 14.66
CA LEU A 7 1.56 12.60 14.41
C LEU A 7 2.20 11.56 15.35
N GLY A 8 3.24 11.93 16.10
CA GLY A 8 3.96 11.01 16.99
C GLY A 8 4.68 9.88 16.24
N THR A 9 5.41 9.04 16.98
CA THR A 9 6.01 7.83 16.40
C THR A 9 4.93 6.75 16.25
N PRO A 10 4.72 6.19 15.04
CA PRO A 10 3.74 5.13 14.85
C PRO A 10 4.12 3.88 15.64
N LYS A 11 3.11 3.20 16.19
CA LYS A 11 3.28 1.89 16.81
C LYS A 11 3.45 0.84 15.70
N GLU A 12 4.48 0.00 15.81
CA GLU A 12 4.64 -1.15 14.92
C GLU A 12 3.47 -2.13 15.07
N MET A 13 2.86 -2.52 13.94
CA MET A 13 1.74 -3.47 13.90
C MET A 13 2.19 -4.87 14.32
N THR A 14 1.41 -5.52 15.18
CA THR A 14 1.51 -6.96 15.44
C THR A 14 0.92 -7.75 14.27
N LEU A 15 1.13 -9.07 14.23
CA LEU A 15 0.48 -9.93 13.23
C LEU A 15 -1.05 -9.83 13.31
N ASN A 16 -1.61 -9.76 14.51
CA ASN A 16 -3.04 -9.53 14.70
C ASN A 16 -3.49 -8.18 14.14
N ASP A 17 -2.71 -7.11 14.35
CA ASP A 17 -3.02 -5.80 13.76
C ASP A 17 -3.02 -5.88 12.22
N THR A 18 -2.12 -6.68 11.61
CA THR A 18 -2.12 -6.88 10.14
C THR A 18 -3.35 -7.64 9.66
N ASP A 19 -3.76 -8.68 10.39
CA ASP A 19 -4.97 -9.45 10.07
C ASP A 19 -6.23 -8.58 10.21
N ASP A 20 -6.32 -7.79 11.27
CA ASP A 20 -7.43 -6.88 11.53
C ASP A 20 -7.51 -5.79 10.45
N ALA A 21 -6.37 -5.24 10.01
CA ALA A 21 -6.33 -4.26 8.93
C ALA A 21 -6.87 -4.85 7.61
N ILE A 22 -6.49 -6.08 7.26
CA ILE A 22 -6.98 -6.76 6.06
C ILE A 22 -8.48 -7.02 6.16
N ALA A 23 -8.94 -7.56 7.30
CA ALA A 23 -10.36 -7.81 7.53
C ALA A 23 -11.20 -6.52 7.42
N ASN A 24 -10.66 -5.38 7.84
CA ASN A 24 -11.34 -4.09 7.73
C ASN A 24 -11.41 -3.57 6.29
N TRP A 25 -10.39 -3.76 5.46
CA TRP A 25 -10.48 -3.43 4.03
C TRP A 25 -11.40 -4.36 3.25
N VAL A 26 -11.38 -5.66 3.54
CA VAL A 26 -12.35 -6.61 3.00
C VAL A 26 -13.78 -6.20 3.36
N ARG A 27 -14.02 -5.83 4.63
CA ARG A 27 -15.32 -5.30 5.07
C ARG A 27 -15.69 -4.03 4.30
N GLY A 28 -14.76 -3.09 4.13
CA GLY A 28 -14.99 -1.87 3.35
C GLY A 28 -15.39 -2.15 1.90
N ALA A 29 -14.69 -3.09 1.24
CA ALA A 29 -15.02 -3.51 -0.12
C ALA A 29 -16.41 -4.16 -0.21
N LYS A 30 -16.78 -5.01 0.76
CA LYS A 30 -18.12 -5.62 0.84
C LYS A 30 -19.21 -4.56 1.01
N VAL A 31 -19.00 -3.60 1.91
CA VAL A 31 -19.94 -2.49 2.12
C VAL A 31 -20.07 -1.63 0.86
N ALA A 32 -18.97 -1.33 0.16
CA ALA A 32 -19.03 -0.61 -1.11
C ALA A 32 -19.84 -1.38 -2.16
N LYS A 33 -19.63 -2.69 -2.28
CA LYS A 33 -20.40 -3.56 -3.16
C LYS A 33 -21.90 -3.56 -2.80
N GLU A 34 -22.23 -3.73 -1.53
CA GLU A 34 -23.63 -3.70 -1.04
C GLU A 34 -24.30 -2.34 -1.26
N ALA A 35 -23.53 -1.25 -1.19
CA ALA A 35 -23.99 0.11 -1.49
C ALA A 35 -24.16 0.40 -3.00
N GLY A 36 -23.80 -0.54 -3.87
CA GLY A 36 -23.99 -0.42 -5.32
C GLY A 36 -22.83 0.24 -6.08
N PHE A 37 -21.65 0.38 -5.46
CA PHE A 37 -20.44 0.76 -6.20
C PHE A 37 -20.04 -0.35 -7.19
N ALA A 38 -19.46 0.05 -8.32
CA ALA A 38 -18.96 -0.90 -9.32
C ALA A 38 -17.64 -1.57 -8.93
N GLY A 39 -16.92 -1.00 -7.96
CA GLY A 39 -15.61 -1.50 -7.55
C GLY A 39 -14.96 -0.66 -6.46
N VAL A 40 -13.73 -1.03 -6.11
CA VAL A 40 -12.86 -0.29 -5.18
C VAL A 40 -11.44 -0.18 -5.73
N GLN A 41 -10.71 0.82 -5.23
CA GLN A 41 -9.28 0.97 -5.45
C GLN A 41 -8.55 0.87 -4.11
N LEU A 42 -7.57 -0.01 -4.04
CA LEU A 42 -6.60 -0.09 -2.95
C LEU A 42 -5.61 1.07 -3.06
N GLN A 43 -5.38 1.75 -1.93
CA GLN A 43 -4.49 2.90 -1.84
C GLN A 43 -3.12 2.49 -1.28
N GLY A 44 -2.21 2.10 -2.17
CA GLY A 44 -0.81 1.73 -1.91
C GLY A 44 0.23 2.82 -2.23
N ALA A 45 -0.21 4.07 -2.40
CA ALA A 45 0.66 5.21 -2.74
C ALA A 45 0.81 6.24 -1.60
N TYR A 46 1.65 7.25 -1.83
CA TYR A 46 1.81 8.47 -1.02
C TYR A 46 2.23 8.29 0.45
N GLY A 47 2.80 7.14 0.83
CA GLY A 47 3.24 6.90 2.21
C GLY A 47 2.13 6.58 3.20
N PHE A 48 0.93 6.24 2.71
CA PHE A 48 -0.11 5.62 3.55
C PHE A 48 0.24 4.17 3.89
N LEU A 49 -0.58 3.51 4.71
CA LEU A 49 -0.29 2.20 5.30
C LEU A 49 0.29 1.16 4.32
N LEU A 50 -0.36 0.93 3.18
CA LEU A 50 0.13 -0.03 2.18
C LEU A 50 1.49 0.39 1.60
N SER A 51 1.64 1.67 1.25
CA SER A 51 2.91 2.25 0.77
C SER A 51 4.02 2.10 1.81
N GLN A 52 3.71 2.22 3.10
CA GLN A 52 4.67 2.01 4.18
C GLN A 52 5.18 0.58 4.23
N PHE A 53 4.34 -0.43 3.99
CA PHE A 53 4.80 -1.82 3.94
C PHE A 53 5.69 -2.09 2.73
N LEU A 54 5.41 -1.48 1.58
CA LEU A 54 6.15 -1.70 0.34
C LEU A 54 7.55 -1.04 0.35
N SER A 55 7.68 0.10 1.04
CA SER A 55 8.93 0.86 1.09
C SER A 55 9.91 0.31 2.15
N PRO A 56 11.19 0.04 1.79
CA PRO A 56 12.21 -0.31 2.77
C PRO A 56 12.56 0.85 3.74
N HIS A 57 12.14 2.09 3.46
CA HIS A 57 12.43 3.23 4.31
C HIS A 57 11.64 3.17 5.63
N THR A 58 10.35 2.86 5.50
CA THR A 58 9.35 2.84 6.56
C THR A 58 9.14 1.43 7.10
N ASN A 59 9.22 0.39 6.28
CA ASN A 59 9.15 -0.99 6.73
C ASN A 59 10.53 -1.57 7.05
N ARG A 60 10.86 -1.52 8.35
CA ARG A 60 12.11 -2.07 8.92
C ARG A 60 11.88 -3.38 9.68
N ARG A 61 10.75 -4.05 9.41
CA ARG A 61 10.39 -5.32 10.08
C ARG A 61 11.36 -6.42 9.68
N THR A 62 11.52 -7.39 10.57
CA THR A 62 12.36 -8.59 10.35
C THR A 62 11.55 -9.88 10.22
N ASP A 63 10.22 -9.78 10.31
CA ASP A 63 9.30 -10.89 10.16
C ASP A 63 8.94 -11.14 8.68
N ASP A 64 7.86 -11.87 8.46
CA ASP A 64 7.37 -12.24 7.13
C ASP A 64 6.80 -11.08 6.31
N TYR A 65 6.64 -9.90 6.91
CA TYR A 65 6.14 -8.71 6.24
C TYR A 65 7.22 -7.67 5.95
N GLY A 66 8.50 -7.93 6.24
CA GLY A 66 9.59 -6.99 5.99
C GLY A 66 10.92 -7.64 5.61
N GLY A 67 11.96 -6.81 5.48
CA GLY A 67 13.28 -7.24 5.03
C GLY A 67 13.38 -7.29 3.51
N SER A 68 13.05 -8.41 2.86
CA SER A 68 13.17 -8.56 1.40
C SER A 68 11.99 -7.94 0.65
N PRO A 69 12.16 -7.56 -0.64
CA PRO A 69 11.06 -7.03 -1.46
C PRO A 69 9.84 -7.96 -1.50
N GLU A 70 10.04 -9.27 -1.59
CA GLU A 70 8.97 -10.26 -1.65
C GLU A 70 8.16 -10.31 -0.36
N LYS A 71 8.83 -10.19 0.79
CA LYS A 71 8.18 -10.14 2.11
C LYS A 71 7.41 -8.84 2.31
N ARG A 72 7.98 -7.70 1.90
CA ARG A 72 7.29 -6.39 1.92
C ARG A 72 6.00 -6.40 1.08
N MET A 73 5.99 -7.13 -0.03
CA MET A 73 4.79 -7.32 -0.85
C MET A 73 3.72 -8.20 -0.22
N LYS A 74 4.03 -9.03 0.80
CA LYS A 74 3.09 -10.01 1.36
C LYS A 74 1.78 -9.35 1.82
N PHE A 75 1.86 -8.14 2.38
CA PHE A 75 0.68 -7.42 2.84
C PHE A 75 -0.25 -7.01 1.69
N LEU A 76 0.29 -6.37 0.64
CA LEU A 76 -0.45 -6.06 -0.59
C LEU A 76 -1.10 -7.30 -1.20
N ARG A 77 -0.33 -8.39 -1.33
CA ARG A 77 -0.84 -9.65 -1.90
C ARG A 77 -2.06 -10.17 -1.15
N ARG A 78 -2.03 -10.10 0.18
CA ARG A 78 -3.17 -10.51 1.01
C ARG A 78 -4.41 -9.65 0.79
N PHE A 79 -4.27 -8.32 0.72
CA PHE A 79 -5.43 -7.47 0.41
C PHE A 79 -6.05 -7.82 -0.94
N VAL A 80 -5.23 -7.98 -1.98
CA VAL A 80 -5.70 -8.33 -3.32
C VAL A 80 -6.42 -9.68 -3.30
N THR A 81 -5.81 -10.72 -2.73
CA THR A 81 -6.40 -12.06 -2.71
C THR A 81 -7.67 -12.11 -1.87
N GLU A 82 -7.67 -11.55 -0.66
CA GLU A 82 -8.83 -11.61 0.25
C GLU A 82 -9.98 -10.73 -0.25
N ILE A 83 -9.73 -9.53 -0.81
CA ILE A 83 -10.81 -8.72 -1.40
C ILE A 83 -11.40 -9.42 -2.62
N GLN A 84 -10.58 -10.01 -3.49
CA GLN A 84 -11.09 -10.75 -4.65
C GLN A 84 -11.99 -11.91 -4.17
N GLU A 85 -11.56 -12.69 -3.18
CA GLU A 85 -12.35 -13.81 -2.65
C GLU A 85 -13.78 -13.41 -2.22
N PHE A 86 -13.94 -12.27 -1.54
CA PHE A 86 -15.25 -11.82 -1.06
C PHE A 86 -16.01 -10.93 -2.05
N CYS A 87 -15.29 -10.25 -2.94
CA CYS A 87 -15.85 -9.34 -3.93
C CYS A 87 -15.38 -9.73 -5.34
N PRO A 88 -15.76 -10.92 -5.84
CA PRO A 88 -15.32 -11.36 -7.16
C PRO A 88 -15.97 -10.56 -8.28
N SER A 89 -15.39 -10.71 -9.48
CA SER A 89 -15.93 -10.21 -10.74
C SER A 89 -17.45 -10.49 -10.83
N PRO A 90 -18.27 -9.51 -11.28
CA PRO A 90 -17.91 -8.30 -12.03
C PRO A 90 -17.57 -7.07 -11.15
N PHE A 91 -17.34 -7.24 -9.84
CA PHE A 91 -16.92 -6.13 -9.00
C PHE A 91 -15.46 -5.76 -9.28
N CYS A 92 -15.21 -4.51 -9.66
CA CYS A 92 -13.88 -4.06 -10.08
C CYS A 92 -12.94 -3.89 -8.88
N LEU A 93 -11.72 -4.41 -8.99
CA LEU A 93 -10.64 -4.22 -8.03
C LEU A 93 -9.44 -3.61 -8.74
N SER A 94 -8.98 -2.46 -8.23
CA SER A 94 -7.79 -1.77 -8.75
C SER A 94 -6.78 -1.48 -7.63
N GLU A 95 -5.53 -1.30 -8.01
CA GLU A 95 -4.44 -0.93 -7.09
C GLU A 95 -3.80 0.38 -7.54
N LYS A 96 -3.55 1.28 -6.59
CA LYS A 96 -2.76 2.50 -6.81
C LYS A 96 -1.45 2.42 -6.04
N LEU A 97 -0.30 2.50 -6.72
CA LEU A 97 1.02 2.38 -6.09
C LEU A 97 2.03 3.45 -6.55
N ASN A 98 3.11 3.59 -5.78
CA ASN A 98 4.22 4.48 -6.12
C ASN A 98 5.17 3.83 -7.15
N SER A 99 5.44 4.51 -8.26
CA SER A 99 6.50 4.14 -9.22
C SER A 99 7.90 4.18 -8.63
N ALA A 100 8.11 5.02 -7.61
CA ALA A 100 9.25 5.05 -6.71
C ALA A 100 8.91 6.03 -5.56
N ASP A 101 9.69 5.97 -4.48
CA ASP A 101 9.58 6.97 -3.39
C ASP A 101 10.35 8.27 -3.68
N TYR A 102 11.24 8.27 -4.69
CA TYR A 102 12.11 9.41 -5.05
C TYR A 102 12.97 9.94 -3.90
N MET A 103 13.47 9.03 -3.07
CA MET A 103 14.39 9.32 -1.97
C MET A 103 15.84 9.10 -2.41
N GLU A 104 16.78 9.90 -1.91
CA GLU A 104 18.21 9.77 -2.22
C GLU A 104 18.77 8.40 -1.84
N ALA A 105 18.27 7.79 -0.76
CA ALA A 105 18.62 6.44 -0.34
C ALA A 105 17.50 5.79 0.49
N GLY A 106 17.40 4.46 0.38
CA GLY A 106 16.59 3.62 1.27
C GLY A 106 15.08 3.64 1.03
N GLY A 107 14.58 4.31 -0.01
CA GLY A 107 13.18 4.25 -0.44
C GLY A 107 12.90 3.13 -1.45
N LEU A 108 11.64 2.95 -1.81
CA LEU A 108 11.22 2.05 -2.88
C LEU A 108 11.83 2.49 -4.22
N THR A 109 12.57 1.59 -4.88
CA THR A 109 13.18 1.85 -6.18
C THR A 109 12.20 1.58 -7.33
N GLN A 110 12.53 2.08 -8.53
CA GLN A 110 11.73 1.81 -9.73
C GLN A 110 11.74 0.32 -10.11
N GLU A 111 12.85 -0.37 -9.89
CA GLU A 111 12.98 -1.80 -10.15
C GLU A 111 12.07 -2.61 -9.22
N GLU A 112 12.09 -2.32 -7.92
CA GLU A 112 11.19 -2.98 -6.96
C GLU A 112 9.71 -2.66 -7.24
N ALA A 113 9.39 -1.41 -7.61
CA ALA A 113 8.03 -1.03 -8.02
C ALA A 113 7.57 -1.77 -9.29
N LEU A 114 8.47 -1.99 -10.25
CA LEU A 114 8.17 -2.74 -11.46
C LEU A 114 7.86 -4.22 -11.15
N GLU A 115 8.54 -4.82 -10.19
CA GLU A 115 8.23 -6.18 -9.72
C GLU A 115 6.84 -6.26 -9.08
N GLN A 116 6.43 -5.21 -8.36
CA GLN A 116 5.07 -5.10 -7.82
C GLN A 116 4.02 -5.07 -8.93
N VAL A 117 4.24 -4.23 -9.95
CA VAL A 117 3.35 -4.13 -11.12
C VAL A 117 3.29 -5.45 -11.88
N ARG A 118 4.43 -6.13 -12.10
CA ARG A 118 4.46 -7.44 -12.77
C ARG A 118 3.58 -8.45 -12.05
N TRP A 119 3.72 -8.56 -10.73
CA TRP A 119 2.88 -9.46 -9.95
C TRP A 119 1.39 -9.11 -10.04
N LEU A 120 1.03 -7.82 -9.96
CA LEU A 120 -0.37 -7.37 -10.09
C LEU A 120 -0.95 -7.73 -11.46
N CYS A 121 -0.17 -7.59 -12.54
CA CYS A 121 -0.59 -8.01 -13.88
C CYS A 121 -0.73 -9.53 -14.02
N GLU A 122 0.16 -10.31 -13.38
CA GLU A 122 0.20 -11.77 -13.50
C GLU A 122 -0.81 -12.49 -12.60
N CYS A 123 -1.22 -11.89 -11.49
CA CYS A 123 -2.10 -12.55 -10.51
C CYS A 123 -3.52 -12.80 -11.03
N GLY A 124 -3.96 -12.07 -12.05
CA GLY A 124 -5.31 -12.19 -12.63
C GLY A 124 -6.45 -11.74 -11.70
N MET A 125 -6.13 -10.98 -10.64
CA MET A 125 -7.10 -10.53 -9.62
C MET A 125 -7.38 -9.02 -9.66
N ILE A 126 -6.64 -8.27 -10.49
CA ILE A 126 -6.69 -6.80 -10.57
C ILE A 126 -7.10 -6.39 -11.98
N ASP A 127 -8.06 -5.48 -12.09
CA ASP A 127 -8.57 -4.99 -13.38
C ASP A 127 -7.68 -3.91 -13.99
N PHE A 128 -7.14 -3.01 -13.17
CA PHE A 128 -6.17 -2.01 -13.60
C PHE A 128 -5.26 -1.54 -12.45
N VAL A 129 -4.11 -1.00 -12.84
CA VAL A 129 -3.11 -0.42 -11.93
C VAL A 129 -2.99 1.06 -12.21
N GLU A 130 -3.16 1.90 -11.20
CA GLU A 130 -2.88 3.33 -11.25
C GLU A 130 -1.46 3.59 -10.73
N ILE A 131 -0.64 4.24 -11.55
CA ILE A 131 0.73 4.57 -11.19
C ILE A 131 0.81 6.01 -10.68
N SER A 132 1.35 6.16 -9.48
CA SER A 132 1.69 7.45 -8.88
C SER A 132 3.19 7.51 -8.53
N GLY A 133 3.60 8.40 -7.64
CA GLY A 133 4.98 8.44 -7.17
C GLY A 133 5.20 9.49 -6.08
N GLY A 134 6.26 9.28 -5.30
CA GLY A 134 6.60 10.12 -4.15
C GLY A 134 5.80 9.81 -2.90
N ASN A 135 6.28 10.31 -1.77
CA ASN A 135 5.62 10.20 -0.48
C ASN A 135 5.76 11.49 0.32
N ALA A 136 5.02 11.60 1.41
CA ALA A 136 5.00 12.80 2.24
C ALA A 136 6.37 13.17 2.81
N GLU A 137 7.30 12.21 2.92
CA GLU A 137 8.64 12.36 3.52
C GLU A 137 9.67 12.94 2.54
N GLN A 138 9.32 13.07 1.26
CA GLN A 138 10.15 13.76 0.29
C GLN A 138 10.18 15.26 0.65
N LYS A 139 11.36 15.83 0.91
CA LYS A 139 11.51 17.25 1.33
C LYS A 139 10.86 18.27 0.39
N SER A 140 10.67 17.93 -0.88
CA SER A 140 9.99 18.76 -1.89
C SER A 140 8.49 18.51 -2.02
N SER A 141 7.88 17.65 -1.19
CA SER A 141 6.46 17.27 -1.23
C SER A 141 5.48 18.41 -0.91
N GLY A 142 5.98 19.62 -0.62
CA GLY A 142 5.17 20.75 -0.15
C GLY A 142 4.66 20.60 1.29
N LEU A 143 4.75 19.41 1.88
CA LEU A 143 4.36 19.14 3.28
C LEU A 143 5.45 19.56 4.28
N HIS A 144 6.68 19.77 3.81
CA HIS A 144 7.80 20.24 4.62
C HIS A 144 8.10 21.74 4.49
N THR A 145 7.44 22.45 3.57
CA THR A 145 7.60 23.91 3.43
C THR A 145 6.82 24.62 4.53
N THR A 146 7.49 24.91 5.64
CA THR A 146 7.15 26.09 6.44
C THR A 146 7.59 27.33 5.66
N GLN A 147 6.63 28.13 5.20
CA GLN A 147 6.88 29.58 5.12
C GLN A 147 7.12 30.11 6.53
#